data_AF-A0A7C2CBD9-F1
#
_entry.id   AF-A0A7C2CBD9-F1
#
_cell.length_a   1.000
_cell.length_b   1.000
_cell.length_c   1.000
_cell.angle_alpha   90.00
_cell.angle_beta   90.00
_cell.angle_gamma   90.00
#
_symmetry.space_group_name_H-M   'P 1'
#
loop_
_entity.id
_entity.type
_entity.pdbx_description
1 polymer ?
#
loop_
_entity_poly.entity_id
_entity_poly.type
_entity_poly.pdbx_seq_one_letter_code
_entity_poly.pdbx_strand_id
1 'polypeptide(L)'
;MILLDENIPADQADQLRRWRIRFKQIGLDLGRFGMKDREEILPLLHRLSRVTFFTRDLGFYDLAVCHPRYAIACLHVPRSEAAAYIRRVLRHPQLNTTAKRIGKVMCITPTAITYWAVGTLHQTRLAW
;
A
#
# COMPACT_ATOMS: atom_id res chain seq x y z
N MET A 1 -7.54 -3.11 -7.57
CA MET A 1 -8.27 -2.56 -6.40
C MET A 1 -7.31 -1.85 -5.46
N ILE A 2 -7.76 -0.83 -4.72
CA ILE A 2 -7.00 -0.20 -3.62
C ILE A 2 -7.60 -0.66 -2.30
N LEU A 3 -6.76 -1.10 -1.36
CA LEU A 3 -7.14 -1.49 -0.02
C LEU A 3 -6.35 -0.64 0.98
N LEU A 4 -7.04 -0.03 1.94
CA LEU A 4 -6.45 0.70 3.05
C LEU A 4 -6.43 -0.19 4.28
N ASP A 5 -5.37 -0.07 5.05
CA ASP A 5 -5.28 -0.64 6.38
C ASP A 5 -6.14 0.14 7.40
N GLU A 6 -6.41 -0.47 8.54
CA GLU A 6 -7.15 0.16 9.64
C GLU A 6 -6.39 1.33 10.26
N ASN A 7 -5.05 1.34 10.16
CA ASN A 7 -4.19 2.40 10.71
C ASN A 7 -4.14 3.68 9.85
N ILE A 8 -4.87 3.72 8.73
CA ILE A 8 -5.06 4.94 7.93
C ILE A 8 -6.12 5.82 8.60
N PRO A 9 -5.78 7.07 9.00
CA PRO A 9 -6.72 7.96 9.69
C PRO A 9 -8.00 8.24 8.87
N ALA A 10 -9.13 8.37 9.55
CA ALA A 10 -10.44 8.55 8.91
C ALA A 10 -10.51 9.84 8.07
N ASP A 11 -9.93 10.94 8.54
CA ASP A 11 -9.83 12.21 7.81
C ASP A 11 -9.06 12.06 6.49
N GLN A 12 -8.02 11.21 6.48
CA GLN A 12 -7.25 10.90 5.29
C GLN A 12 -8.04 10.01 4.32
N ALA A 13 -8.77 9.02 4.84
CA ALA A 13 -9.67 8.20 4.03
C ALA A 13 -10.78 9.06 3.40
N ASP A 14 -11.36 10.01 4.13
CA ASP A 14 -12.34 10.97 3.63
C ASP A 14 -11.76 11.89 2.56
N GLN A 15 -10.52 12.35 2.73
CA GLN A 15 -9.82 13.13 1.73
C GLN A 15 -9.65 12.36 0.41
N LEU A 16 -9.33 11.07 0.46
CA LEU A 16 -9.27 10.20 -0.72
C LEU A 16 -10.64 10.07 -1.40
N ARG A 17 -11.73 9.93 -0.62
CA ARG A 17 -13.12 9.89 -1.14
C ARG A 17 -13.47 11.19 -1.87
N ARG A 18 -13.13 12.35 -1.29
CA ARG A 18 -13.33 13.68 -1.92
C ARG A 18 -12.57 13.81 -3.24
N TRP A 19 -11.39 13.21 -3.35
CA TRP A 19 -10.63 13.13 -4.61
C TRP A 19 -11.10 12.02 -5.56
N ARG A 20 -12.22 11.35 -5.25
CA ARG A 20 -12.81 10.26 -6.04
C ARG A 20 -11.87 9.05 -6.23
N ILE A 21 -10.96 8.83 -5.30
CA ILE A 21 -10.12 7.64 -5.27
C ILE A 21 -10.93 6.52 -4.61
N ARG A 22 -11.29 5.50 -5.40
CA ARG A 22 -12.04 4.34 -4.90
C ARG A 22 -11.11 3.39 -4.13
N PHE A 23 -11.50 3.05 -2.91
CA PHE A 23 -10.80 2.09 -2.06
C PHE A 23 -11.79 1.27 -1.22
N LYS A 24 -11.27 0.20 -0.62
CA LYS A 24 -11.88 -0.57 0.48
C LYS A 24 -10.99 -0.41 1.70
N GLN A 25 -11.52 -0.53 2.91
CA GLN A 25 -10.72 -0.44 4.15
C GLN A 25 -10.90 -1.68 5.04
N ILE A 26 -9.78 -2.19 5.57
CA ILE A 26 -9.80 -3.26 6.58
C ILE A 26 -10.56 -2.79 7.83
N GLY A 27 -11.40 -3.66 8.38
CA GLY A 27 -12.22 -3.36 9.56
C GLY A 27 -13.53 -2.62 9.27
N LEU A 28 -13.65 -1.97 8.11
CA LEU A 28 -14.87 -1.27 7.69
C LEU A 28 -15.58 -1.97 6.52
N ASP A 29 -14.85 -2.25 5.44
CA ASP A 29 -15.41 -2.86 4.24
C ASP A 29 -15.05 -4.34 4.10
N LEU A 30 -13.89 -4.75 4.62
CA LEU A 30 -13.32 -6.09 4.48
C LEU A 30 -12.71 -6.55 5.79
N GLY A 31 -12.90 -7.82 6.13
CA GLY A 31 -12.32 -8.41 7.33
C GLY A 31 -12.90 -7.79 8.61
N ARG A 32 -12.05 -7.62 9.62
CA ARG A 32 -12.38 -7.04 10.93
C ARG A 32 -11.22 -6.19 11.44
N PHE A 33 -11.46 -5.39 12.48
CA PHE A 33 -10.40 -4.68 13.16
C PHE A 33 -9.44 -5.65 13.88
N GLY A 34 -8.16 -5.26 13.98
CA GLY A 34 -7.10 -6.03 14.64
C GLY A 34 -6.78 -7.35 13.93
N MET A 35 -6.83 -7.36 12.60
CA MET A 35 -6.34 -8.49 11.81
C MET A 35 -4.82 -8.59 11.92
N LYS A 36 -4.32 -9.80 12.13
CA LYS A 36 -2.86 -10.03 12.20
C LYS A 36 -2.22 -10.01 10.82
N ASP A 37 -1.05 -9.40 10.73
CA ASP A 37 -0.33 -9.20 9.47
C ASP A 37 -0.11 -10.50 8.70
N ARG A 38 0.56 -11.48 9.33
CA ARG A 38 1.01 -12.71 8.66
C ARG A 38 -0.10 -13.75 8.53
N GLU A 39 -0.94 -13.89 9.55
CA GLU A 39 -1.96 -14.93 9.61
C GLU A 39 -3.27 -14.55 8.91
N GLU A 40 -3.55 -13.25 8.76
CA GLU A 40 -4.86 -12.79 8.27
C GLU A 40 -4.74 -11.81 7.09
N ILE A 41 -3.90 -10.78 7.20
CA ILE A 41 -3.77 -9.75 6.15
C ILE A 41 -3.11 -10.34 4.90
N LEU A 42 -1.91 -10.95 5.00
CA LEU A 42 -1.24 -11.53 3.83
C LEU A 42 -2.10 -12.59 3.10
N PRO A 43 -2.75 -13.56 3.80
CA PRO A 43 -3.69 -14.48 3.17
C PRO A 43 -4.91 -13.80 2.53
N LEU A 44 -5.42 -12.70 3.11
CA LEU A 44 -6.46 -11.88 2.46
C LEU A 44 -5.94 -11.28 1.15
N LEU A 45 -4.74 -10.69 1.15
CA LEU A 45 -4.14 -10.11 -0.06
C LEU A 45 -3.93 -11.15 -1.16
N HIS A 46 -3.56 -12.39 -0.80
CA HIS A 46 -3.48 -13.51 -1.76
C HIS A 46 -4.82 -13.77 -2.46
N ARG A 47 -5.93 -13.76 -1.70
CA ARG A 47 -7.28 -14.04 -2.22
C ARG A 47 -7.79 -12.93 -3.13
N LEU A 48 -7.62 -11.66 -2.75
CA LEU A 48 -8.19 -10.52 -3.47
C LEU A 48 -7.63 -10.32 -4.88
N SER A 49 -6.36 -10.68 -5.11
CA SER A 49 -5.63 -10.57 -6.39
C SER A 49 -5.61 -9.16 -7.02
N ARG A 50 -4.45 -8.76 -7.55
CA ARG A 50 -4.23 -7.46 -8.21
C ARG A 50 -4.64 -6.26 -7.30
N VAL A 51 -4.45 -6.40 -5.99
CA VAL A 51 -4.71 -5.37 -4.98
C VAL A 51 -3.44 -4.59 -4.67
N THR A 52 -3.56 -3.28 -4.46
CA THR A 52 -2.52 -2.46 -3.84
C THR A 52 -2.99 -2.11 -2.43
N PHE A 53 -2.30 -2.67 -1.44
CA PHE A 53 -2.54 -2.44 -0.03
C PHE A 53 -1.71 -1.24 0.45
N PHE A 54 -2.33 -0.28 1.12
CA PHE A 54 -1.67 0.84 1.76
C PHE A 54 -1.80 0.72 3.27
N THR A 55 -0.67 0.76 3.95
CA THR A 55 -0.58 0.67 5.41
C THR A 55 0.43 1.70 5.92
N ARG A 56 0.31 2.10 7.17
CA ARG A 56 1.36 2.84 7.89
C ARG A 56 2.28 1.94 8.72
N ASP A 57 2.05 0.63 8.69
CA ASP A 57 2.89 -0.33 9.37
C ASP A 57 4.13 -0.67 8.52
N LEU A 58 5.30 -0.37 9.07
CA LEU A 58 6.59 -0.67 8.43
C LEU A 58 7.00 -2.14 8.59
N GLY A 59 6.32 -2.92 9.43
CA GLY A 59 6.53 -4.36 9.57
C GLY A 59 6.25 -5.14 8.28
N PHE A 60 5.48 -4.57 7.35
CA PHE A 60 5.30 -5.14 6.01
C PHE A 60 6.44 -4.84 5.04
N TYR A 61 7.38 -3.93 5.37
CA TYR A 61 8.48 -3.56 4.46
C TYR A 61 9.62 -4.60 4.48
N ASP A 62 9.30 -5.79 4.00
CA ASP A 62 10.19 -6.96 3.98
C ASP A 62 10.16 -7.61 2.59
N LEU A 63 11.34 -8.01 2.09
CA LEU A 63 11.49 -8.75 0.84
C LEU A 63 10.69 -10.06 0.85
N ALA A 64 10.62 -10.75 1.99
CA ALA A 64 9.89 -12.02 2.14
C ALA A 64 8.38 -11.89 1.93
N VAL A 65 7.85 -10.68 2.00
CA VAL A 65 6.42 -10.37 1.80
C VAL A 65 6.12 -10.05 0.33
N CYS A 66 7.12 -9.94 -0.55
CA CYS A 66 6.88 -9.70 -1.97
C CYS A 66 6.08 -10.85 -2.60
N HIS A 67 5.02 -10.52 -3.34
CA HIS A 67 4.18 -11.55 -3.98
C HIS A 67 3.59 -11.07 -5.32
N PRO A 68 3.58 -11.90 -6.38
CA PRO A 68 3.12 -11.50 -7.72
C PRO A 68 1.61 -11.22 -7.82
N ARG A 69 0.82 -11.46 -6.77
CA ARG A 69 -0.63 -11.21 -6.76
C ARG A 69 -1.04 -9.90 -6.09
N TYR A 70 -0.14 -9.20 -5.41
CA TYR A 70 -0.47 -7.93 -4.76
C TYR A 70 0.71 -6.96 -4.78
N ALA A 71 0.47 -5.76 -4.29
CA ALA A 71 1.48 -4.77 -3.96
C ALA A 71 1.18 -4.24 -2.57
N ILE A 72 2.23 -3.90 -1.81
CA ILE A 72 2.10 -3.24 -0.52
C ILE A 72 2.84 -1.91 -0.58
N ALA A 73 2.24 -0.86 -0.03
CA ALA A 73 2.82 0.47 0.11
C ALA A 73 2.76 0.88 1.59
N CYS A 74 3.91 0.80 2.26
CA CYS A 74 4.13 1.26 3.62
C CYS A 74 4.39 2.77 3.61
N LEU A 75 3.50 3.53 4.24
CA LEU A 75 3.51 4.99 4.30
C LEU A 75 4.35 5.48 5.47
N HIS A 76 5.63 5.72 5.24
CA HIS A 76 6.55 6.37 6.17
C HIS A 76 6.49 7.90 6.03
N VAL A 77 5.30 8.45 6.23
CA VAL A 77 5.00 9.89 6.11
C VAL A 77 4.13 10.35 7.29
N PRO A 78 4.02 11.67 7.54
CA PRO A 78 3.14 12.19 8.58
C PRO A 78 1.70 11.68 8.43
N ARG A 79 1.03 11.45 9.58
CA ARG A 79 -0.34 10.92 9.62
C ARG A 79 -1.31 11.74 8.78
N SER A 80 -1.18 13.05 8.87
CA SER A 80 -1.99 14.06 8.20
C SER A 80 -1.75 14.16 6.69
N GLU A 81 -0.78 13.43 6.14
CA GLU A 81 -0.38 13.50 4.74
C GLU A 81 -0.55 12.17 4.00
N ALA A 82 -1.05 11.13 4.67
CA ALA A 82 -1.22 9.79 4.09
C ALA A 82 -2.00 9.84 2.77
N ALA A 83 -3.11 10.59 2.71
CA ALA A 83 -3.92 10.70 1.50
C ALA A 83 -3.13 11.30 0.33
N ALA A 84 -2.36 12.36 0.60
CA ALA A 84 -1.57 13.06 -0.42
C ALA A 84 -0.51 12.13 -1.03
N TYR A 85 0.20 11.36 -0.19
CA TYR A 85 1.20 10.41 -0.65
C TYR A 85 0.60 9.19 -1.35
N ILE A 86 -0.54 8.66 -0.89
CA ILE A 86 -1.29 7.63 -1.62
C ILE A 86 -1.61 8.13 -3.04
N ARG A 87 -2.18 9.34 -3.15
CA ARG A 87 -2.50 9.94 -4.46
C ARG A 87 -1.24 10.15 -5.31
N ARG A 88 -0.12 10.57 -4.72
CA ARG A 88 1.16 10.76 -5.42
C ARG A 88 1.68 9.45 -5.99
N VAL A 89 1.66 8.36 -5.22
CA VAL A 89 2.00 7.00 -5.68
C VAL A 89 1.11 6.56 -6.85
N LEU A 90 -0.21 6.77 -6.73
CA LEU A 90 -1.16 6.39 -7.78
C LEU A 90 -1.01 7.21 -9.07
N ARG A 91 -0.32 8.35 -9.02
CA ARG A 91 -0.03 9.21 -10.18
C ARG A 91 1.40 9.07 -10.69
N HIS A 92 2.30 8.50 -9.91
CA HIS A 92 3.71 8.38 -10.26
C HIS A 92 3.89 7.59 -11.57
N PRO A 93 4.65 8.07 -12.58
CA PRO A 93 4.71 7.45 -13.90
C PRO A 93 5.11 5.97 -13.89
N GLN A 94 5.95 5.56 -12.94
CA GLN A 94 6.40 4.18 -12.79
C GLN A 94 5.48 3.32 -11.91
N LEU A 95 4.40 3.87 -11.33
CA LEU A 95 3.48 3.17 -10.41
C LEU A 95 1.99 3.47 -10.69
N ASN A 96 1.65 4.24 -11.72
CA ASN A 96 0.29 4.73 -11.96
C ASN A 96 -0.73 3.64 -12.33
N THR A 97 -0.28 2.48 -12.81
CA THR A 97 -1.16 1.34 -13.09
C THR A 97 -0.96 0.22 -12.08
N THR A 98 -1.99 -0.62 -11.88
CA THR A 98 -1.86 -1.82 -11.04
C THR A 98 -0.73 -2.72 -11.54
N ALA A 99 -0.61 -2.94 -12.86
CA ALA A 99 0.45 -3.78 -13.43
C ALA A 99 1.85 -3.29 -13.04
N LYS A 100 2.06 -1.96 -12.99
CA LYS A 100 3.33 -1.37 -12.56
C LYS A 100 3.60 -1.52 -11.06
N ARG A 101 2.57 -1.66 -10.22
CA ARG A 101 2.71 -1.80 -8.77
C ARG A 101 2.87 -3.24 -8.30
N ILE A 102 2.18 -4.19 -8.93
CA ILE A 102 2.14 -5.59 -8.49
C ILE A 102 3.54 -6.20 -8.40
N GLY A 103 3.72 -7.08 -7.42
CA GLY A 103 4.98 -7.72 -7.10
C GLY A 103 5.95 -6.84 -6.31
N LYS A 104 5.50 -5.67 -5.82
CA LYS A 104 6.34 -4.73 -5.07
C LYS A 104 5.86 -4.54 -3.64
N VAL A 105 6.83 -4.43 -2.75
CA VAL A 105 6.65 -3.92 -1.38
C VAL A 105 7.41 -2.61 -1.30
N MET A 106 6.67 -1.50 -1.21
CA MET A 106 7.17 -0.13 -1.33
C MET A 106 7.19 0.56 0.03
N CYS A 107 8.29 1.23 0.36
CA CYS A 107 8.38 2.21 1.44
C CYS A 107 8.29 3.62 0.83
N ILE A 108 7.28 4.37 1.26
CA ILE A 108 6.97 5.71 0.77
C ILE A 108 7.46 6.72 1.80
N THR A 109 8.41 7.58 1.42
CA THR A 109 8.95 8.63 2.29
C THR A 109 8.77 10.01 1.65
N PRO A 110 8.95 11.12 2.38
CA PRO A 110 8.80 12.44 1.78
C PRO A 110 9.73 12.72 0.60
N THR A 111 10.88 12.05 0.52
CA THR A 111 11.94 12.31 -0.45
C THR A 111 12.01 11.30 -1.59
N ALA A 112 11.51 10.07 -1.41
CA ALA A 112 11.55 9.04 -2.44
C ALA A 112 10.54 7.92 -2.20
N ILE A 113 10.40 7.07 -3.21
CA ILE A 113 9.82 5.74 -3.07
C ILE A 113 10.97 4.75 -3.16
N THR A 114 11.05 3.82 -2.20
CA THR A 114 11.96 2.67 -2.33
C THR A 114 11.17 1.38 -2.28
N TYR A 115 11.62 0.34 -2.98
CA TYR A 115 10.87 -0.91 -2.99
C TYR A 115 11.72 -2.15 -3.19
N TRP A 116 11.22 -3.24 -2.61
CA TRP A 116 11.55 -4.61 -2.97
C TRP A 116 10.63 -5.09 -4.08
N ALA A 117 11.12 -5.98 -4.93
CA ALA A 117 10.34 -6.61 -5.98
C ALA A 117 10.59 -8.12 -6.05
N VAL A 118 9.55 -8.88 -6.42
CA VAL A 118 9.66 -10.33 -6.65
C VAL A 118 10.84 -10.62 -7.60
N GLY A 119 11.70 -11.55 -7.20
CA GLY A 119 12.87 -11.97 -7.98
C GLY A 119 14.04 -10.97 -7.99
N THR A 120 13.97 -9.89 -7.20
CA THR A 120 15.04 -8.88 -7.12
C THR A 120 15.60 -8.82 -5.70
N LEU A 121 16.90 -9.06 -5.54
CA LEU A 121 17.59 -9.00 -4.24
C LEU A 121 18.05 -7.59 -3.86
N HIS A 122 17.98 -6.63 -4.78
CA HIS A 122 18.36 -5.24 -4.54
C HIS A 122 17.15 -4.32 -4.47
N GLN A 123 17.19 -3.40 -3.52
CA GLN A 123 16.19 -2.36 -3.38
C GLN A 123 16.32 -1.36 -4.52
N THR A 124 15.19 -0.99 -5.13
CA THR A 124 15.15 0.07 -6.15
C THR A 124 14.64 1.36 -5.53
N ARG A 125 15.15 2.51 -6.00
CA ARG A 125 14.72 3.84 -5.58
C ARG A 125 14.13 4.61 -6.75
N LEU A 126 12.97 5.23 -6.52
CA LEU A 126 12.32 6.16 -7.42
C LEU A 126 12.31 7.56 -6.79
N ALA A 127 12.67 8.57 -7.60
CA ALA A 127 12.36 9.96 -7.28
C ALA A 127 10.86 10.20 -7.41
N TRP A 128 10.40 11.37 -6.99
CA TRP A 128 8.98 11.71 -6.95
C TRP A 128 8.42 12.36 -8.21
#